data_AF-A0A419N3L5-F1
#
_entry.id   AF-A0A419N3L5-F1
#
_cell.length_a   1.000
_cell.length_b   1.000
_cell.length_c   1.000
_cell.angle_alpha   90.00
_cell.angle_beta   90.00
_cell.angle_gamma   90.00
#
_symmetry.space_group_name_H-M   'P 1'
#
loop_
_entity.id
_entity.type
_entity.pdbx_description
1 polymer ?
#
loop_
_entity_poly.entity_id
_entity_poly.type
_entity_poly.pdbx_seq_one_letter_code
_entity_poly.pdbx_strand_id
1 'polypeptide(L)'
;YQRIERSGCHQNLRAFNVLPLQFLVAGIAYGNYSGENTPDFVNEAVATVSNKMSYSFGTSTCKIIKNEEKKWHMACNSPLVSEPLLFTVQAAEKSPYDISTSFYLTAENTAAKKASDEGLMSYLMINKNSAL
;
A
#
# COMPACT_ATOMS: atom_id res chain seq x y z
N TYR A 1 0.30 39.08 -38.43
CA TYR A 1 -1.17 39.20 -38.54
C TYR A 1 -1.64 38.00 -39.38
N GLN A 2 -1.77 36.82 -38.77
CA GLN A 2 -3.01 36.22 -38.26
C GLN A 2 -4.10 36.13 -39.33
N ARG A 3 -4.42 34.90 -39.75
CA ARG A 3 -5.77 34.31 -39.86
C ARG A 3 -5.79 33.23 -40.96
N ILE A 4 -5.68 31.96 -40.57
CA ILE A 4 -6.17 30.84 -41.38
C ILE A 4 -7.43 30.33 -40.69
N GLU A 5 -8.56 30.72 -41.25
CA GLU A 5 -9.86 30.09 -41.04
C GLU A 5 -9.87 28.72 -41.71
N ARG A 6 -10.17 27.67 -40.96
CA ARG A 6 -10.78 26.45 -41.51
C ARG A 6 -11.94 26.03 -40.62
N SER A 7 -13.10 26.53 -40.99
CA SER A 7 -14.40 26.00 -40.61
C SER A 7 -14.70 24.76 -41.46
N GLY A 8 -15.11 23.67 -40.83
CA GLY A 8 -15.85 22.60 -41.51
C GLY A 8 -15.42 21.17 -41.21
N CYS A 9 -15.94 20.60 -40.12
CA CYS A 9 -16.52 19.26 -40.21
C CYS A 9 -17.69 19.16 -39.22
N HIS A 10 -18.89 19.10 -39.79
CA HIS A 10 -20.15 18.90 -39.09
C HIS A 10 -20.30 17.40 -38.86
N GLN A 11 -20.32 16.94 -37.60
CA GLN A 11 -20.97 15.66 -37.28
C GLN A 11 -21.33 15.58 -35.79
N ASN A 12 -22.64 15.64 -35.58
CA ASN A 12 -23.40 15.18 -34.40
C ASN A 12 -22.60 14.28 -33.46
N LEU A 13 -22.24 14.80 -32.28
CA LEU A 13 -21.84 13.97 -31.15
C LEU A 13 -22.87 14.15 -30.05
N ARG A 14 -23.60 13.05 -29.81
CA ARG A 14 -24.62 12.89 -28.80
C ARG A 14 -24.12 13.38 -27.45
N ALA A 15 -24.99 14.08 -26.72
CA ALA A 15 -24.81 14.47 -25.34
C ALA A 15 -24.47 13.26 -24.47
N PHE A 16 -23.17 12.99 -24.30
CA PHE A 16 -22.68 12.15 -23.23
C PHE A 16 -22.52 13.03 -22.01
N ASN A 17 -23.51 12.91 -21.13
CA ASN A 17 -23.49 13.46 -19.79
C ASN A 17 -22.42 12.70 -18.99
N VAL A 18 -21.14 13.02 -19.22
CA VAL A 18 -20.04 12.49 -18.43
C VAL A 18 -19.86 13.43 -17.24
N LEU A 19 -20.57 13.11 -16.17
CA LEU A 19 -20.24 13.61 -14.84
C LEU A 19 -18.74 13.36 -14.61
N PRO A 20 -17.92 14.38 -14.36
CA PRO A 20 -16.53 14.15 -14.02
C PRO A 20 -16.51 13.48 -12.65
N LEU A 21 -16.33 12.15 -12.65
CA LEU A 21 -16.05 11.37 -11.45
C LEU A 21 -14.70 11.86 -10.92
N GLN A 22 -14.73 12.74 -9.94
CA GLN A 22 -13.53 13.23 -9.29
C GLN A 22 -12.93 12.05 -8.52
N PHE A 23 -11.89 11.43 -9.09
CA PHE A 23 -11.00 10.56 -8.34
C PHE A 23 -10.26 11.44 -7.33
N LEU A 24 -10.85 11.58 -6.14
CA LEU A 24 -10.15 11.99 -4.94
C LEU A 24 -9.13 10.90 -4.63
N VAL A 25 -7.96 10.99 -5.26
CA VAL A 25 -6.77 10.31 -4.76
C VAL A 25 -6.39 11.08 -3.50
N ALA A 26 -7.00 10.73 -2.38
CA ALA A 26 -6.59 11.20 -1.08
C ALA A 26 -5.17 10.69 -0.87
N GLY A 27 -4.19 11.57 -1.13
CA GLY A 27 -2.79 11.31 -0.81
C GLY A 27 -2.70 11.07 0.69
N ILE A 28 -2.58 9.81 1.08
CA ILE A 28 -2.37 9.37 2.45
C ILE A 28 -0.96 9.84 2.83
N ALA A 29 -0.90 10.98 3.52
CA ALA A 29 0.34 11.55 4.04
C ALA A 29 0.79 10.70 5.24
N TYR A 30 1.69 9.76 4.99
CA TYR A 30 2.30 8.95 6.04
C TYR A 30 3.34 9.77 6.81
N GLY A 31 2.99 10.14 8.04
CA GLY A 31 3.95 10.73 8.99
C GLY A 31 5.07 9.75 9.31
N ASN A 32 6.30 10.26 9.48
CA ASN A 32 7.39 9.42 9.96
C ASN A 32 7.20 9.21 11.47
N TYR A 33 6.98 7.96 11.90
CA TYR A 33 6.95 7.62 13.32
C TYR A 33 8.39 7.43 13.83
N SER A 34 8.89 8.39 14.61
CA SER A 34 10.17 8.29 15.33
C SER A 34 9.93 7.76 16.75
N GLY A 35 9.57 6.47 16.87
CA GLY A 35 9.31 5.85 18.16
C GLY A 35 10.56 5.22 18.74
N GLU A 36 11.08 5.79 19.81
CA GLU A 36 12.28 5.36 20.55
C GLU A 36 12.10 4.02 21.30
N ASN A 37 10.95 3.33 21.16
CA ASN A 37 10.62 2.09 21.87
C ASN A 37 9.77 1.13 21.01
N THR A 38 10.09 0.96 19.72
CA THR A 38 9.46 -0.09 18.91
C THR A 38 9.91 -1.48 19.39
N PRO A 39 8.99 -2.41 19.69
CA PRO A 39 9.35 -3.79 20.05
C PRO A 39 10.14 -4.49 18.94
N ASP A 40 10.98 -5.46 19.31
CA ASP A 40 11.83 -6.19 18.36
C ASP A 40 11.06 -6.83 17.21
N PHE A 41 9.88 -7.39 17.48
CA PHE A 41 9.04 -8.00 16.43
C PHE A 41 8.58 -6.98 15.37
N VAL A 42 8.42 -5.71 15.76
CA VAL A 42 8.04 -4.63 14.83
C VAL A 42 9.22 -4.28 13.94
N ASN A 43 10.42 -4.18 14.52
CA ASN A 43 11.65 -3.91 13.77
C ASN A 43 11.97 -5.06 12.81
N GLU A 44 11.80 -6.31 13.25
CA GLU A 44 11.93 -7.50 12.41
C GLU A 44 10.94 -7.49 11.25
N ALA A 45 9.67 -7.13 11.51
CA ALA A 45 8.65 -7.01 10.47
C ALA A 45 9.05 -5.96 9.43
N VAL A 46 9.45 -4.75 9.85
CA VAL A 46 9.87 -3.68 8.95
C VAL A 46 11.05 -4.12 8.08
N ALA A 47 12.08 -4.72 8.68
CA ALA A 47 13.26 -5.19 7.96
C ALA A 47 12.92 -6.33 6.98
N THR A 48 12.14 -7.31 7.43
CA THR A 48 11.78 -8.49 6.63
C THR A 48 10.90 -8.10 5.44
N VAL A 49 9.85 -7.29 5.67
CA VAL A 49 8.95 -6.85 4.61
C VAL A 49 9.69 -5.96 3.61
N SER A 50 10.49 -4.99 4.08
CA SER A 50 11.30 -4.14 3.19
C SER A 50 12.25 -4.98 2.32
N ASN A 51 12.88 -6.00 2.91
CA ASN A 51 13.78 -6.88 2.17
C ASN A 51 13.00 -7.67 1.10
N LYS A 52 11.93 -8.36 1.49
CA LYS A 52 11.13 -9.21 0.58
C LYS A 52 10.48 -8.40 -0.53
N MET A 53 9.93 -7.24 -0.19
CA MET A 53 9.35 -6.31 -1.14
C MET A 53 10.41 -5.79 -2.13
N SER A 54 11.64 -5.54 -1.68
CA SER A 54 12.71 -5.06 -2.58
C SER A 54 13.05 -6.02 -3.73
N TYR A 55 12.87 -7.33 -3.53
CA TYR A 55 13.09 -8.32 -4.58
C TYR A 55 12.03 -8.32 -5.68
N SER A 56 10.78 -8.04 -5.32
CA SER A 56 9.64 -8.16 -6.26
C SER A 56 9.20 -6.81 -6.81
N PHE A 57 9.43 -5.74 -6.04
CA PHE A 57 8.97 -4.39 -6.33
C PHE A 57 10.13 -3.40 -6.44
N GLY A 58 11.40 -3.84 -6.47
CA GLY A 58 12.56 -2.94 -6.48
C GLY A 58 12.70 -2.16 -5.16
N THR A 59 13.72 -1.29 -5.06
CA THR A 59 14.10 -0.62 -3.80
C THR A 59 12.90 -0.10 -3.02
N SER A 60 12.59 -0.78 -1.92
CA SER A 60 11.40 -0.48 -1.11
C SER A 60 11.80 -0.02 0.29
N THR A 61 11.00 0.87 0.86
CA THR A 61 11.18 1.33 2.24
C THR A 61 9.87 1.19 2.99
N CYS A 62 9.87 0.36 4.03
CA CYS A 62 8.77 0.27 4.98
C CYS A 62 9.06 1.10 6.23
N LYS A 63 7.99 1.67 6.79
CA LYS A 63 8.05 2.50 8.01
C LYS A 63 6.79 2.29 8.82
N ILE A 64 6.91 2.38 10.15
CA ILE A 64 5.75 2.53 11.02
C ILE A 64 5.18 3.94 10.83
N ILE A 65 3.86 4.01 10.74
CA ILE A 65 3.11 5.26 10.52
C ILE A 65 2.19 5.59 11.69
N LYS A 66 1.80 4.57 12.47
CA LYS A 66 0.86 4.69 13.59
C LYS A 66 0.98 3.49 14.53
N ASN A 67 0.65 3.68 15.80
CA ASN A 67 0.43 2.63 16.78
C ASN A 67 -0.92 2.85 17.44
N GLU A 68 -1.80 1.86 17.38
CA GLU A 68 -3.09 1.85 18.06
C GLU A 68 -3.25 0.54 18.83
N GLU A 69 -3.39 0.62 20.16
CA GLU A 69 -3.75 -0.54 20.98
C GLU A 69 -2.87 -1.79 20.75
N LYS A 70 -1.55 -1.60 20.59
CA LYS A 70 -0.55 -2.65 20.28
C LYS A 70 -0.65 -3.24 18.86
N LYS A 71 -1.37 -2.58 17.97
CA LYS A 71 -1.35 -2.79 16.52
C LYS A 71 -0.51 -1.69 15.88
N TRP A 72 0.51 -2.11 15.16
CA TRP A 72 1.46 -1.19 14.54
C TRP A 72 1.14 -1.10 13.06
N HIS A 73 0.76 0.08 12.59
CA HIS A 73 0.48 0.29 11.18
C HIS A 73 1.78 0.63 10.47
N MET A 74 2.02 -0.07 9.36
CA MET A 74 3.20 0.02 8.54
C MET A 74 2.80 0.39 7.11
N ALA A 75 3.49 1.38 6.54
CA ALA A 75 3.40 1.71 5.12
C ALA A 75 4.70 1.36 4.42
N CYS A 76 4.61 0.67 3.30
CA CYS A 76 5.74 0.37 2.43
C CYS A 76 5.60 1.05 1.08
N ASN A 77 6.66 1.72 0.64
CA ASN A 77 6.72 2.42 -0.63
C ASN A 77 7.77 1.78 -1.54
N SER A 78 7.49 1.76 -2.84
CA SER A 78 8.47 1.45 -3.88
C SER A 78 8.14 2.26 -5.15
N PRO A 79 9.13 2.57 -6.01
CA PRO A 79 8.90 3.19 -7.31
C PRO A 79 8.03 2.38 -8.28
N LEU A 80 7.88 1.07 -8.07
CA LEU A 80 7.13 0.17 -8.95
C LEU A 80 5.67 -0.05 -8.53
N VAL A 81 5.26 0.49 -7.37
CA VAL A 81 3.87 0.45 -6.89
C VAL A 81 3.28 1.85 -6.94
N SER A 82 2.08 1.96 -7.51
CA SER A 82 1.39 3.24 -7.70
C SER A 82 0.83 3.83 -6.41
N GLU A 83 0.62 2.98 -5.40
CA GLU A 83 0.14 3.38 -4.09
C GLU A 83 0.89 2.62 -2.98
N PRO A 84 0.97 3.18 -1.76
CA PRO A 84 1.69 2.54 -0.67
C PRO A 84 0.97 1.26 -0.21
N LEU A 85 1.76 0.24 0.11
CA LEU A 85 1.24 -1.01 0.65
C LEU A 85 1.06 -0.84 2.16
N LEU A 86 -0.15 -1.05 2.64
CA LEU A 86 -0.50 -0.89 4.04
C LEU A 86 -0.65 -2.22 4.76
N PHE A 87 0.00 -2.33 5.92
CA PHE A 87 -0.04 -3.51 6.75
C PHE A 87 -0.21 -3.17 8.23
N THR A 88 -1.00 -3.97 8.93
CA THR A 88 -0.93 -4.07 10.40
C THR A 88 0.13 -5.09 10.79
N VAL A 89 0.98 -4.74 11.74
CA VAL A 89 1.97 -5.60 12.38
C VAL A 89 1.54 -5.86 13.82
N GLN A 90 1.50 -7.13 14.21
CA GLN A 90 1.26 -7.58 15.58
C GLN A 90 2.27 -8.67 15.95
N ALA A 91 2.36 -9.00 17.24
CA ALA A 91 3.18 -10.12 17.71
C ALA A 91 2.62 -11.45 17.16
N ALA A 92 3.51 -12.42 16.95
CA ALA A 92 3.14 -13.71 16.36
C ALA A 92 2.02 -14.45 17.11
N GLU A 93 2.00 -14.33 18.44
CA GLU A 93 0.99 -14.91 19.34
C GLU A 93 -0.46 -14.45 19.04
N LYS A 94 -0.64 -13.37 18.27
CA LYS A 94 -1.96 -12.88 17.84
C LYS A 94 -2.46 -13.52 16.54
N SER A 95 -1.61 -14.29 15.86
CA SER A 95 -1.98 -14.97 14.63
C SER A 95 -3.02 -16.07 14.89
N PRO A 96 -4.06 -16.21 14.05
CA PRO A 96 -5.01 -17.32 14.14
C PRO A 96 -4.45 -18.63 13.54
N TYR A 97 -3.22 -18.62 13.04
CA TYR A 97 -2.50 -19.76 12.47
C TYR A 97 -1.04 -19.77 12.92
N ASP A 98 -0.40 -20.93 12.85
CA ASP A 98 1.00 -21.09 13.23
C ASP A 98 1.92 -20.34 12.24
N ILE A 99 2.86 -19.58 12.78
CA ILE A 99 3.81 -18.76 12.02
C ILE A 99 5.20 -18.86 12.62
N SER A 100 6.21 -18.84 11.75
CA SER A 100 7.62 -19.01 12.13
C SER A 100 8.34 -17.70 12.46
N THR A 101 7.76 -16.56 12.08
CA THR A 101 8.28 -15.21 12.37
C THR A 101 7.86 -14.74 13.75
N SER A 102 8.56 -13.75 14.31
CA SER A 102 8.15 -13.15 15.59
C SER A 102 6.93 -12.22 15.48
N PHE A 103 6.49 -11.95 14.25
CA PHE A 103 5.41 -11.02 13.91
C PHE A 103 4.38 -11.66 12.98
N TYR A 104 3.18 -11.07 13.00
CA TYR A 104 2.03 -11.40 12.16
C TYR A 104 1.57 -10.17 11.38
N LEU A 105 1.32 -10.34 10.07
CA LEU A 105 0.93 -9.27 9.15
C LEU A 105 -0.52 -9.40 8.72
N THR A 106 -1.22 -8.26 8.62
CA THR A 106 -2.52 -8.15 7.97
C THR A 106 -2.47 -7.04 6.94
N ALA A 107 -2.80 -7.33 5.68
CA ALA A 107 -2.90 -6.31 4.63
C ALA A 107 -4.10 -5.39 4.91
N GLU A 108 -3.96 -4.08 4.78
CA GLU A 108 -5.02 -3.11 5.11
C GLU A 108 -5.70 -2.49 3.87
N ASN A 109 -5.06 -2.51 2.70
CA ASN A 109 -5.64 -2.01 1.46
C ASN A 109 -5.58 -3.03 0.31
N THR A 110 -6.31 -2.76 -0.77
CA THR A 110 -6.36 -3.63 -1.95
C THR A 110 -4.98 -3.88 -2.55
N ALA A 111 -4.12 -2.85 -2.65
CA ALA A 111 -2.76 -3.02 -3.15
C ALA A 111 -1.93 -3.96 -2.27
N ALA A 112 -1.98 -3.83 -0.94
CA ALA A 112 -1.29 -4.74 -0.05
C ALA A 112 -1.81 -6.17 -0.17
N LYS A 113 -3.13 -6.36 -0.31
CA LYS A 113 -3.73 -7.69 -0.51
C LYS A 113 -3.24 -8.34 -1.80
N LYS A 114 -3.20 -7.58 -2.89
CA LYS A 114 -2.69 -8.05 -4.18
C LYS A 114 -1.20 -8.38 -4.10
N ALA A 115 -0.39 -7.46 -3.57
CA ALA A 115 1.04 -7.64 -3.41
C ALA A 115 1.39 -8.82 -2.50
N SER A 116 0.51 -9.18 -1.55
CA SER A 116 0.70 -10.35 -0.67
C SER A 116 0.76 -11.68 -1.42
N ASP A 117 0.23 -11.76 -2.64
CA ASP A 117 0.28 -12.97 -3.48
C ASP A 117 1.43 -12.95 -4.50
N GLU A 118 2.23 -11.88 -4.52
CA GLU A 118 3.24 -11.64 -5.55
C GLU A 118 4.66 -11.87 -5.04
N GLY A 119 5.45 -12.60 -5.83
CA GLY A 119 6.88 -12.80 -5.60
C GLY A 119 7.19 -13.28 -4.18
N LEU A 120 8.17 -12.63 -3.53
CA LEU A 120 8.62 -13.04 -2.20
C LEU A 120 7.66 -12.65 -1.07
N MET A 121 6.68 -11.78 -1.33
CA MET A 121 5.68 -11.41 -0.33
C MET A 121 4.74 -12.58 -0.01
N SER A 122 4.53 -13.49 -0.96
CA SER A 122 3.72 -14.71 -0.78
C SER A 122 4.21 -15.63 0.36
N TYR A 123 5.49 -15.54 0.72
CA TYR A 123 6.08 -16.33 1.82
C TYR A 123 5.85 -15.73 3.21
N LEU A 124 5.30 -14.51 3.30
CA LEU A 124 5.08 -13.83 4.57
C LEU A 124 3.75 -14.19 5.25
N MET A 125 2.98 -15.11 4.66
CA MET A 125 1.70 -15.58 5.20
C MET A 125 0.79 -14.43 5.65
N ILE A 126 0.69 -13.39 4.81
CA ILE A 126 -0.02 -12.15 5.14
C ILE A 126 -1.52 -12.42 5.15
N ASN A 127 -2.20 -12.04 6.24
CA ASN A 127 -3.65 -12.15 6.30
C ASN A 127 -4.30 -11.07 5.42
N LYS A 128 -5.24 -11.48 4.56
CA LYS A 128 -5.97 -10.60 3.62
C LYS A 128 -7.42 -10.32 4.04
N ASN A 129 -7.84 -10.83 5.20
CA ASN A 129 -9.23 -10.78 5.70
C ASN A 129 -9.61 -9.48 6.43
N SER A 130 -8.90 -8.38 6.18
CA SER A 130 -9.28 -7.05 6.66
C SER A 130 -10.46 -6.48 5.87
N ALA A 131 -11.24 -5.59 6.50
CA ALA A 131 -12.19 -4.75 5.77
C ALA A 131 -11.44 -3.78 4.84
N LEU A 132 -11.97 -3.57 3.63
CA LEU A 132 -11.45 -2.63 2.63
C LEU A 132 -11.96 -1.21 2.89
#